data_AF-A0AAJ0EDX8-F1
#
_entry.id   AF-A0AAJ0EDX8-F1
#
_cell.length_a   1.000
_cell.length_b   1.000
_cell.length_c   1.000
_cell.angle_alpha   90.00
_cell.angle_beta   90.00
_cell.angle_gamma   90.00
#
_symmetry.space_group_name_H-M   'P 1'
#
loop_
_entity.id
_entity.type
_entity.pdbx_description
1 polymer ?
#
loop_
_entity_poly.entity_id
_entity_poly.type
_entity_poly.pdbx_seq_one_letter_code
_entity_poly.pdbx_strand_id
1 'polypeptide(L)' 'MTKQHKAKKFPVRQHQTVDDCWMAIHGKVYDITSFLPSHPGGKAILLKNAGKNATAAFDAVHPVELVEEYL' A
#
# COMPACT_ATOMS: atom_id res chain seq x y z
N MET A 1 -6.57 17.03 -25.29
CA MET A 1 -7.51 16.05 -24.70
C MET A 1 -6.77 15.23 -23.66
N THR A 2 -6.70 15.69 -22.42
CA THR A 2 -6.04 14.96 -21.34
C THR A 2 -6.92 13.78 -20.96
N LYS A 3 -6.45 12.54 -21.22
CA LYS A 3 -7.06 11.35 -20.63
C LYS A 3 -6.85 11.47 -19.12
N GLN A 4 -7.85 11.98 -18.41
CA GLN A 4 -7.93 11.74 -16.97
C GLN A 4 -8.02 10.22 -16.80
N HIS A 5 -6.92 9.59 -16.40
CA HIS A 5 -6.98 8.24 -15.87
C HIS A 5 -7.88 8.32 -14.64
N LYS A 6 -9.13 7.85 -14.77
CA LYS A 6 -9.98 7.62 -13.60
C LYS A 6 -9.18 6.70 -12.69
N ALA A 7 -8.70 7.24 -11.56
CA ALA A 7 -8.00 6.45 -10.56
C ALA A 7 -8.89 5.24 -10.24
N LYS A 8 -8.37 4.03 -10.47
CA LYS A 8 -9.05 2.80 -10.09
C LYS A 8 -9.30 2.91 -8.58
N LYS A 9 -10.56 3.05 -8.17
CA LYS A 9 -10.93 3.22 -6.75
C LYS A 9 -10.77 1.87 -6.07
N PHE A 10 -9.67 1.67 -5.37
CA PHE A 10 -9.50 0.54 -4.47
C PHE A 10 -10.28 0.82 -3.18
N PRO A 11 -10.99 -0.17 -2.61
CA PRO A 11 -11.74 -0.02 -1.35
C PRO A 11 -10.82 0.11 -0.12
N VAL A 12 -9.62 0.68 -0.25
CA VAL A 12 -8.62 0.79 0.82
C VAL A 12 -8.81 2.02 1.70
N ARG A 13 -9.49 3.07 1.23
CA ARG A 13 -9.61 4.37 1.93
C ARG A 13 -10.21 4.30 3.33
N GLN A 14 -10.82 3.20 3.72
CA GLN A 14 -11.45 3.01 5.03
C GLN A 14 -10.44 2.48 6.06
N HIS A 15 -9.38 1.83 5.57
CA HIS A 15 -8.44 1.01 6.34
C HIS A 15 -7.13 1.78 6.53
N GLN A 16 -7.16 2.76 7.44
CA GLN A 16 -6.07 3.73 7.67
C GLN A 16 -5.46 3.69 9.08
N THR A 17 -5.74 2.65 9.87
CA THR A 17 -5.36 2.61 11.29
C THR A 17 -4.36 1.49 11.57
N VAL A 18 -3.73 1.51 12.75
CA VAL A 18 -2.78 0.47 13.16
C VAL A 18 -3.39 -0.93 13.25
N ASP A 19 -4.69 -1.01 13.52
CA ASP A 19 -5.42 -2.28 13.68
C ASP A 19 -6.27 -2.60 12.43
N ASP A 20 -6.21 -1.75 11.40
CA ASP A 20 -6.93 -1.89 10.14
C ASP A 20 -6.22 -1.06 9.05
N CYS A 21 -5.17 -1.64 8.45
CA CYS A 21 -4.27 -0.95 7.52
C CYS A 21 -4.21 -1.68 6.18
N TRP A 22 -4.88 -1.14 5.16
CA TRP A 22 -4.83 -1.70 3.82
C TRP A 22 -4.17 -0.73 2.85
N MET A 23 -3.59 -1.27 1.77
CA MET A 23 -3.02 -0.47 0.69
C MET A 23 -3.16 -1.16 -0.65
N ALA A 24 -3.16 -0.35 -1.70
CA ALA A 24 -3.13 -0.84 -3.06
C ALA A 24 -1.72 -0.71 -3.64
N ILE A 25 -1.15 -1.80 -4.15
CA ILE A 25 0.17 -1.83 -4.77
C ILE A 25 0.04 -2.60 -6.08
N HIS A 26 0.54 -2.03 -7.19
CA HIS A 26 0.42 -2.56 -8.55
C HIS A 26 -1.00 -2.97 -8.97
N GLY A 27 -2.01 -2.28 -8.42
CA GLY A 27 -3.41 -2.52 -8.73
C GLY A 27 -4.05 -3.72 -8.06
N LYS A 28 -3.35 -4.35 -7.11
CA LYS A 28 -3.89 -5.30 -6.12
C LYS A 28 -4.08 -4.61 -4.77
N VAL A 29 -4.93 -5.18 -3.91
CA VAL A 29 -5.21 -4.66 -2.56
C VAL A 29 -4.69 -5.67 -1.55
N TYR A 30 -3.97 -5.17 -0.55
CA TYR A 30 -3.36 -5.95 0.51
C TYR A 30 -3.83 -5.41 1.85
N ASP A 31 -4.26 -6.31 2.74
CA ASP A 31 -4.32 -6.06 4.17
C ASP A 31 -2.93 -6.29 4.75
N ILE A 32 -2.29 -5.22 5.20
CA ILE A 32 -0.92 -5.27 5.73
C ILE A 32 -0.89 -5.10 7.25
N THR A 33 -2.05 -5.21 7.92
CA THR A 33 -2.20 -4.93 9.35
C THR A 33 -1.23 -5.77 10.18
N SER A 34 -1.14 -7.07 9.91
CA SER A 34 -0.22 -7.99 10.58
C SER A 34 1.26 -7.77 10.22
N PHE A 35 1.55 -7.13 9.09
CA PHE A 35 2.91 -6.89 8.62
C PHE A 35 3.52 -5.60 9.20
N LEU A 36 2.71 -4.66 9.68
CA LEU A 36 3.17 -3.40 10.28
C LEU A 36 4.36 -3.54 11.26
N PRO A 37 4.37 -4.47 12.25
CA PRO A 37 5.49 -4.62 13.17
C PRO A 37 6.73 -5.28 12.55
N SER A 38 6.55 -6.03 11.46
CA SER A 38 7.60 -6.81 10.80
C SER A 38 8.31 -6.04 9.69
N HIS A 39 7.79 -4.89 9.29
CA HIS A 39 8.36 -4.08 8.22
C HIS A 39 9.73 -3.49 8.64
N PRO A 40 10.84 -3.86 7.98
CA PRO A 40 12.19 -3.39 8.35
C PRO A 40 12.35 -1.87 8.24
N GLY A 41 11.64 -1.22 7.30
CA GLY A 41 11.61 0.24 7.17
C GLY A 41 10.75 0.96 8.22
N GLY A 42 10.18 0.21 9.17
CA GLY A 42 9.34 0.70 10.26
C GLY A 42 7.88 0.93 9.87
N LYS A 43 6.97 0.84 10.84
CA LYS A 43 5.51 1.00 10.62
C LYS A 43 5.08 2.40 10.19
N ALA A 44 5.85 3.43 10.52
CA ALA A 44 5.46 4.83 10.31
C ALA A 44 5.25 5.16 8.81
N ILE A 45 6.09 4.62 7.92
CA ILE A 45 5.95 4.85 6.48
C ILE A 45 4.75 4.11 5.89
N LEU A 46 4.41 2.93 6.44
CA LEU A 46 3.22 2.18 6.04
C LEU A 46 1.96 2.92 6.45
N LEU A 47 1.87 3.39 7.70
CA LEU A 47 0.73 4.16 8.21
C LEU A 47 0.54 5.49 7.45
N LYS A 48 1.63 6.16 7.05
CA LYS A 48 1.55 7.35 6.19
C LYS A 48 0.88 7.05 4.84
N ASN A 49 0.98 5.82 4.36
CA ASN A 49 0.41 5.36 3.09
C ASN A 49 -0.84 4.48 3.25
N ALA A 50 -1.34 4.28 4.48
CA ALA A 50 -2.53 3.48 4.73
C ALA A 50 -3.74 4.07 4.00
N GLY A 51 -4.57 3.19 3.46
CA GLY A 51 -5.73 3.51 2.66
C GLY A 51 -5.44 4.21 1.32
N LYS A 52 -4.24 4.08 0.77
CA LYS A 52 -3.82 4.71 -0.49
C LYS A 52 -3.32 3.69 -1.51
N ASN A 53 -3.15 4.16 -2.75
CA ASN A 53 -2.30 3.49 -3.73
C ASN A 53 -0.84 3.84 -3.39
N ALA A 54 -0.10 2.86 -2.88
CA ALA A 54 1.28 3.00 -2.44
C ALA A 54 2.29 2.56 -3.51
N THR A 55 1.86 2.25 -4.74
CA THR A 55 2.75 1.76 -5.83
C THR A 55 4.00 2.63 -6.00
N ALA A 56 3.83 3.94 -6.20
CA ALA A 56 4.98 4.83 -6.39
C ALA A 56 5.90 4.92 -5.16
N ALA A 57 5.35 4.77 -3.95
CA ALA A 57 6.14 4.75 -2.72
C ALA A 57 6.89 3.42 -2.54
N PHE A 58 6.29 2.30 -2.98
CA PHE A 58 6.91 0.98 -2.97
C PHE A 58 8.05 0.89 -3.98
N ASP A 59 7.80 1.26 -5.25
CA ASP A 59 8.76 1.19 -6.36
C ASP A 59 10.02 2.03 -6.15
N ALA A 60 9.92 3.08 -5.33
CA ALA A 60 11.05 3.95 -5.02
C ALA A 60 12.11 3.28 -4.13
N VAL A 61 11.78 2.17 -3.47
CA VAL A 61 12.62 1.54 -2.44
C VAL A 61 12.69 0.01 -2.53
N HIS A 62 11.75 -0.64 -3.21
CA HIS A 62 11.66 -2.10 -3.26
C HIS A 62 11.55 -2.62 -4.70
N PRO A 63 12.17 -3.77 -5.01
CA PRO A 63 11.85 -4.52 -6.22
C PRO A 63 10.42 -5.09 -6.16
N VAL A 64 9.77 -5.17 -7.33
CA VAL A 64 8.35 -5.57 -7.47
C VAL A 64 8.07 -6.97 -6.94
N GLU A 65 9.07 -7.84 -6.96
CA GLU A 65 9.00 -9.24 -6.55
C GLU A 65 8.72 -9.40 -5.05
N LEU A 66 9.09 -8.43 -4.20
CA LEU A 66 8.93 -8.55 -2.75
C LEU A 66 7.49 -8.39 -2.27
N VAL A 67 6.60 -7.82 -3.09
CA VAL A 67 5.20 -7.62 -2.69
C VAL A 67 4.49 -8.94 -2.42
N GLU A 68 4.67 -9.96 -3.26
CA GLU A 68 3.97 -11.25 -3.10
C GLU A 68 4.73 -12.24 -2.19
N GLU A 69 6.02 -11.97 -1.91
CA GLU A 69 6.81 -12.81 -1.00
C GLU A 69 6.47 -12.53 0.47
N TYR A 70 6.16 -11.27 0.79
CA TYR A 70 5.98 -10.82 2.18
C TYR A 70 4.54 -10.42 2.54
N LEU A 71 3.62 -10.28 1.56
CA LEU A 71 2.20 -9.93 1.74
C LEU A 71 1.27 -10.95 1.08
#